data_AF-A0A6G7X5X5-F1
#
_entry.id   AF-A0A6G7X5X5-F1
#
_cell.length_a   1.000
_cell.length_b   1.000
_cell.length_c   1.000
_cell.angle_alpha   90.00
_cell.angle_beta   90.00
_cell.angle_gamma   90.00
#
_symmetry.space_group_name_H-M   'P 1'
#
loop_
_entity.id
_entity.type
_entity.pdbx_description
1 polymer ?
#
loop_
_entity_poly.entity_id
_entity_poly.type
_entity_poly.pdbx_seq_one_letter_code
_entity_poly.pdbx_strand_id
1 'polypeptide(L)'
;MSTNNFSLDLNFVAESELFTVNKNEESCKKLQEVMEEGARLIIKAYTDKKGYPTFWIEAIHQKRTDTFSVPAYNLIMQTVYNYLRKGTIAEINFVEGDYEKSKTEMNFSLRLFKAEVENGIRINTVSAFKGSKYLKAMTNHKKGQIHYNLERNEEFEGYLLEKNLI
;
A
#
# COMPACT_ATOMS: atom_id res chain seq x y z
N MET A 1 47.59 -24.42 -25.96
CA MET A 1 46.20 -24.92 -25.85
C MET A 1 45.62 -24.30 -24.59
N SER A 2 44.65 -23.40 -24.75
CA SER A 2 44.07 -22.62 -23.64
C SER A 2 43.05 -23.49 -22.90
N THR A 3 43.16 -23.59 -21.59
CA THR A 3 42.16 -24.21 -20.72
C THR A 3 40.95 -23.28 -20.62
N ASN A 4 39.79 -23.75 -21.08
CA ASN A 4 38.52 -23.07 -20.85
C ASN A 4 38.13 -23.22 -19.37
N ASN A 5 38.35 -22.17 -18.58
CA ASN A 5 37.74 -22.04 -17.27
C ASN A 5 36.29 -21.59 -17.47
N PHE A 6 35.35 -22.54 -17.43
CA PHE A 6 33.95 -22.23 -17.21
C PHE A 6 33.78 -21.90 -15.72
N SER A 7 33.68 -20.60 -15.39
CA SER A 7 33.22 -20.16 -14.07
C SER A 7 31.70 -20.07 -14.11
N LEU A 8 31.02 -20.97 -13.40
CA LEU A 8 29.60 -20.85 -13.09
C LEU A 8 29.49 -20.04 -11.80
N ASP A 9 29.31 -18.72 -11.95
CA ASP A 9 28.95 -17.86 -10.82
C ASP A 9 27.47 -18.11 -10.48
N LEU A 10 27.24 -19.07 -9.59
CA LEU A 10 25.94 -19.30 -8.98
C LEU A 10 25.79 -18.31 -7.81
N ASN A 11 25.24 -17.14 -8.10
CA ASN A 11 24.71 -16.24 -7.07
C ASN A 11 23.54 -16.95 -6.37
N PHE A 12 23.84 -17.57 -5.22
CA PHE A 12 22.83 -18.17 -4.35
C PHE A 12 22.07 -17.05 -3.63
N VAL A 13 20.97 -16.59 -4.23
CA VAL A 13 19.96 -15.83 -3.50
C VAL A 13 19.36 -16.79 -2.46
N ALA A 14 19.28 -16.37 -1.19
CA ALA A 14 18.76 -17.24 -0.14
C ALA A 14 17.32 -17.68 -0.48
N GLU A 15 17.00 -18.96 -0.30
CA GLU A 15 15.66 -19.51 -0.63
C GLU A 15 14.50 -18.72 0.02
N SER A 16 14.74 -18.10 1.17
CA SER A 16 13.79 -17.24 1.89
C SER A 16 13.53 -15.90 1.20
N GLU A 17 14.52 -15.35 0.50
CA GLU A 17 14.40 -14.13 -0.31
C GLU A 17 13.63 -14.44 -1.60
N LEU A 18 14.00 -15.52 -2.31
CA LEU A 18 13.27 -16.01 -3.48
C LEU A 18 11.78 -16.29 -3.19
N PHE A 19 11.49 -16.92 -2.04
CA PHE A 19 10.11 -17.15 -1.61
C PHE A 19 9.33 -15.84 -1.36
N THR A 20 9.99 -14.82 -0.82
CA THR A 20 9.36 -13.51 -0.54
C THR A 20 9.10 -12.74 -1.84
N VAL A 21 10.05 -12.74 -2.77
CA VAL A 21 9.92 -12.12 -4.10
C VAL A 21 8.77 -12.75 -4.87
N ASN A 22 8.72 -14.09 -4.93
CA ASN A 22 7.64 -14.82 -5.60
C ASN A 22 6.27 -14.46 -5.02
N LYS A 23 6.14 -14.37 -3.69
CA LYS A 23 4.89 -13.98 -3.03
C LYS A 23 4.48 -12.53 -3.35
N ASN A 24 5.44 -11.60 -3.39
CA ASN A 24 5.17 -10.21 -3.73
C ASN A 24 4.71 -10.07 -5.19
N GLU A 25 5.34 -10.78 -6.11
CA GLU A 25 4.95 -10.81 -7.51
C GLU A 25 3.55 -11.41 -7.68
N GLU A 26 3.26 -12.54 -7.04
CA GLU A 26 1.93 -13.16 -7.01
C GLU A 26 0.86 -12.20 -6.45
N SER A 27 1.17 -11.48 -5.37
CA SER A 27 0.26 -10.50 -4.78
C SER A 27 -0.04 -9.33 -5.72
N CYS A 28 0.96 -8.89 -6.49
CA CYS A 28 0.84 -7.83 -7.48
C CYS A 28 0.00 -8.28 -8.69
N LYS A 29 0.22 -9.50 -9.18
CA LYS A 29 -0.63 -10.13 -10.21
C LYS A 29 -2.07 -10.21 -9.73
N LYS A 30 -2.29 -10.67 -8.48
CA LYS A 30 -3.63 -10.75 -7.91
C LYS A 30 -4.31 -9.38 -7.80
N LEU A 31 -3.57 -8.33 -7.42
CA LEU A 31 -4.07 -6.95 -7.43
C LEU A 31 -4.52 -6.53 -8.82
N GLN A 32 -3.71 -6.79 -9.85
CA GLN A 32 -4.06 -6.49 -11.23
C GLN A 32 -5.35 -7.21 -11.64
N GLU A 33 -5.44 -8.52 -11.41
CA GLU A 33 -6.62 -9.33 -11.73
C GLU A 33 -7.90 -8.77 -11.09
N VAL A 34 -7.90 -8.47 -9.78
CA VAL A 34 -9.11 -7.98 -9.13
C VAL A 34 -9.52 -6.59 -9.61
N MET A 35 -8.56 -5.75 -10.01
CA MET A 35 -8.85 -4.45 -10.62
C MET A 35 -9.42 -4.60 -12.04
N GLU A 36 -8.91 -5.53 -12.84
CA GLU A 36 -9.43 -5.90 -14.17
C GLU A 36 -10.85 -6.45 -14.12
N GLU A 37 -11.15 -7.26 -13.10
CA GLU A 37 -12.50 -7.71 -12.80
C GLU A 37 -13.42 -6.59 -12.26
N GLY A 38 -12.87 -5.39 -12.02
CA GLY A 38 -13.62 -4.21 -11.60
C GLY A 38 -14.01 -4.18 -10.12
N ALA A 39 -13.30 -4.94 -9.27
CA ALA A 39 -13.56 -5.01 -7.83
C ALA A 39 -13.53 -3.62 -7.17
N ARG A 40 -14.37 -3.42 -6.15
CA ARG A 40 -14.26 -2.26 -5.28
C ARG A 40 -13.22 -2.56 -4.20
N LEU A 41 -12.22 -1.70 -4.03
CA LEU A 41 -11.14 -1.94 -3.06
C LEU A 41 -11.39 -1.21 -1.74
N ILE A 42 -11.25 -1.90 -0.62
CA ILE A 42 -11.06 -1.28 0.71
C ILE A 42 -9.61 -1.49 1.11
N ILE A 43 -8.90 -0.40 1.38
CA ILE A 43 -7.45 -0.42 1.60
C ILE A 43 -7.10 0.05 3.00
N LYS A 44 -6.21 -0.69 3.66
CA LYS A 44 -5.51 -0.24 4.88
C LYS A 44 -4.02 -0.14 4.59
N ALA A 45 -3.46 1.04 4.73
CA ALA A 45 -2.03 1.29 4.57
C ALA A 45 -1.31 1.15 5.92
N TYR A 46 -0.17 0.46 5.93
CA TYR A 46 0.68 0.31 7.11
C TYR A 46 2.14 0.08 6.70
N THR A 47 3.06 0.31 7.63
CA THR A 47 4.45 -0.14 7.52
C THR A 47 4.54 -1.51 8.17
N ASP A 48 5.05 -2.52 7.46
CA ASP A 48 5.14 -3.87 8.01
C ASP A 48 6.27 -4.00 9.06
N LYS A 49 6.39 -5.18 9.69
CA LYS A 49 7.41 -5.44 10.72
C LYS A 49 8.85 -5.34 10.21
N LYS A 50 9.06 -5.43 8.89
CA LYS A 50 10.37 -5.34 8.24
C LYS A 50 10.66 -3.91 7.75
N GLY A 51 9.71 -2.98 7.90
CA GLY A 51 9.84 -1.57 7.50
C GLY A 51 9.29 -1.25 6.10
N TYR A 52 8.60 -2.17 5.44
CA TYR A 52 8.10 -1.96 4.08
C TYR A 52 6.69 -1.38 4.07
N PRO A 53 6.44 -0.31 3.28
CA PRO A 53 5.09 0.14 2.96
C PRO A 53 4.26 -1.00 2.38
N THR A 54 3.10 -1.25 2.96
CA THR A 54 2.22 -2.35 2.57
C THR A 54 0.76 -1.87 2.54
N PHE A 55 0.02 -2.34 1.54
CA PHE A 55 -1.43 -2.26 1.53
C PHE A 55 -2.01 -3.62 1.90
N TRP A 56 -2.90 -3.64 2.88
CA TRP A 56 -3.85 -4.73 3.03
C TRP A 56 -5.14 -4.35 2.32
N ILE A 57 -5.62 -5.23 1.45
CA ILE A 57 -6.68 -4.98 0.49
C ILE A 57 -7.82 -5.97 0.73
N GLU A 58 -9.03 -5.46 0.86
CA GLU A 58 -10.27 -6.22 0.64
C GLU A 58 -10.79 -5.86 -0.75
N ALA A 59 -10.73 -6.81 -1.69
CA ALA A 59 -11.28 -6.66 -3.03
C ALA A 59 -12.71 -7.23 -3.05
N ILE A 60 -13.69 -6.34 -3.15
CA ILE A 60 -15.11 -6.67 -3.08
C ILE A 60 -15.66 -6.83 -4.50
N HIS A 61 -16.05 -8.06 -4.83
CA HIS A 61 -16.80 -8.41 -6.03
C HIS A 61 -18.28 -8.60 -5.68
N GLN A 62 -19.14 -8.83 -6.68
CA GLN A 62 -20.58 -9.03 -6.45
C GLN A 62 -20.90 -10.25 -5.57
N LYS A 63 -20.06 -11.29 -5.60
CA LYS A 63 -20.34 -12.60 -4.97
C LYS A 63 -19.25 -13.10 -4.02
N ARG A 64 -18.12 -12.39 -3.94
CA ARG A 64 -16.97 -12.78 -3.12
C ARG A 64 -16.18 -11.56 -2.69
N THR A 65 -15.43 -11.74 -1.61
CA THR A 65 -14.44 -10.78 -1.14
C THR A 65 -13.11 -11.51 -1.04
N ASP A 66 -12.10 -11.01 -1.74
CA ASP A 66 -10.72 -11.50 -1.66
C ASP A 66 -9.92 -10.59 -0.72
N THR A 67 -9.13 -11.16 0.18
CA THR A 67 -8.29 -10.37 1.12
C THR A 67 -6.83 -10.76 1.00
N PHE A 68 -5.95 -9.79 0.75
CA PHE A 68 -4.52 -10.03 0.57
C PHE A 68 -3.71 -8.76 0.87
N SER A 69 -2.40 -8.92 1.02
CA SER A 69 -1.47 -7.79 1.18
C SER A 69 -0.58 -7.65 -0.05
N VAL A 70 -0.25 -6.41 -0.41
CA VAL A 70 0.67 -6.09 -1.50
C VAL A 70 1.70 -5.06 -1.07
N PRO A 71 2.93 -5.09 -1.60
CA PRO A 71 3.89 -4.00 -1.47
C PRO A 71 3.29 -2.67 -1.94
N ALA A 72 3.57 -1.58 -1.22
CA ALA A 72 3.03 -0.26 -1.51
C ALA A 72 4.13 0.76 -1.85
N TYR A 73 5.18 0.32 -2.55
CA TYR A 73 6.17 1.24 -3.11
C TYR A 73 5.58 2.09 -4.23
N ASN A 74 6.31 3.12 -4.67
CA ASN A 74 5.78 4.21 -5.47
C ASN A 74 4.97 3.77 -6.71
N LEU A 75 5.45 2.79 -7.48
CA LEU A 75 4.74 2.27 -8.65
C LEU A 75 3.37 1.70 -8.27
N ILE A 76 3.34 0.77 -7.31
CA ILE A 76 2.09 0.11 -6.89
C ILE A 76 1.13 1.12 -6.27
N MET A 77 1.65 2.04 -5.45
CA MET A 77 0.86 3.13 -4.87
C MET A 77 0.19 3.97 -5.96
N GLN A 78 0.93 4.39 -6.98
CA GLN A 78 0.36 5.17 -8.09
C GLN A 78 -0.71 4.39 -8.86
N THR A 79 -0.47 3.11 -9.15
CA THR A 79 -1.44 2.25 -9.83
C THR A 79 -2.74 2.12 -9.02
N VAL A 80 -2.63 1.81 -7.73
CA VAL A 80 -3.78 1.72 -6.81
C VAL A 80 -4.56 3.03 -6.77
N TYR A 81 -3.86 4.17 -6.68
CA TYR A 81 -4.50 5.49 -6.65
C TYR A 81 -5.22 5.84 -7.95
N ASN A 82 -4.61 5.55 -9.10
CA ASN A 82 -5.22 5.74 -10.40
C ASN A 82 -6.47 4.87 -10.54
N TYR A 83 -6.42 3.62 -10.07
CA TYR A 83 -7.59 2.75 -10.05
C TYR A 83 -8.69 3.29 -9.13
N LEU A 84 -8.37 3.61 -7.87
CA LEU A 84 -9.34 4.14 -6.91
C LEU A 84 -10.07 5.38 -7.43
N ARG A 85 -9.32 6.35 -7.96
CA ARG A 85 -9.84 7.66 -8.38
C ARG A 85 -10.53 7.61 -9.75
N LYS A 86 -9.90 6.98 -10.75
CA LYS A 86 -10.34 7.05 -12.15
C LYS A 86 -10.99 5.75 -12.63
N GLY A 87 -10.63 4.62 -12.03
CA GLY A 87 -10.92 3.28 -12.52
C GLY A 87 -9.99 2.86 -13.66
N THR A 88 -8.86 3.55 -13.83
CA THR A 88 -7.84 3.20 -14.83
C THR A 88 -6.96 2.09 -14.28
N ILE A 89 -6.69 1.10 -15.11
CA ILE A 89 -5.85 -0.03 -14.79
C ILE A 89 -4.56 0.11 -15.60
N ALA A 90 -3.43 -0.15 -14.96
CA ALA A 90 -2.14 -0.27 -15.59
C ALA A 90 -1.56 -1.64 -15.25
N GLU A 91 -0.77 -2.20 -16.15
CA GLU A 91 -0.03 -3.43 -15.91
C GLU A 91 0.88 -3.24 -14.68
N ILE A 92 0.85 -4.23 -13.78
CA ILE A 92 1.68 -4.23 -12.58
C ILE A 92 2.86 -5.17 -12.80
N ASN A 93 4.03 -4.58 -12.99
CA ASN A 93 5.30 -5.29 -12.99
C ASN A 93 5.99 -5.07 -11.64
N PHE A 94 6.09 -6.12 -10.83
CA PHE A 94 6.82 -6.07 -9.57
C PHE A 94 8.32 -5.85 -9.85
N VAL A 95 8.91 -4.86 -9.18
CA VAL A 95 10.33 -4.52 -9.32
C VAL A 95 10.98 -4.62 -7.95
N GLU A 96 11.72 -5.70 -7.72
CA GLU A 96 12.37 -5.99 -6.44
C GLU A 96 13.28 -4.84 -5.98
N GLY A 97 14.09 -4.28 -6.88
CA GLY A 97 14.99 -3.17 -6.54
C GLY A 97 14.29 -1.91 -6.04
N ASP A 98 13.07 -1.64 -6.50
CA ASP A 98 12.26 -0.49 -6.03
C ASP A 98 11.55 -0.82 -4.71
N TYR A 99 11.12 -2.07 -4.55
CA TYR A 99 10.58 -2.57 -3.29
C TYR A 99 11.62 -2.48 -2.17
N GLU A 100 12.85 -2.93 -2.40
CA GLU A 100 13.91 -2.89 -1.39
C GLU A 100 14.27 -1.45 -0.97
N LYS A 101 14.28 -0.52 -1.93
CA LYS A 101 14.48 0.92 -1.67
C LYS A 101 13.30 1.60 -0.98
N SER A 102 12.14 0.97 -0.92
CA SER A 102 10.92 1.56 -0.35
C SER A 102 10.85 1.49 1.17
N LYS A 103 11.78 0.75 1.80
CA LYS A 103 11.87 0.61 3.25
C LYS A 103 11.91 1.97 3.93
N THR A 104 11.12 2.14 4.97
CA THR A 104 10.94 3.42 5.66
C THR A 104 10.75 3.22 7.15
N GLU A 105 11.33 4.12 7.93
CA GLU A 105 11.08 4.24 9.37
C GLU A 105 9.83 5.09 9.66
N MET A 106 9.33 5.79 8.63
CA MET A 106 8.13 6.63 8.76
C MET A 106 6.87 5.77 8.76
N ASN A 107 5.85 6.24 9.50
CA ASN A 107 4.53 5.64 9.44
C ASN A 107 3.90 5.90 8.07
N PHE A 108 3.88 4.88 7.21
CA PHE A 108 3.35 4.98 5.85
C PHE A 108 1.87 5.39 5.81
N SER A 109 1.08 4.90 6.78
CA SER A 109 -0.35 5.24 6.90
C SER A 109 -0.55 6.74 7.13
N LEU A 110 0.26 7.33 8.03
CA LEU A 110 0.21 8.76 8.33
C LEU A 110 0.66 9.60 7.13
N ARG A 111 1.74 9.19 6.44
CA ARG A 111 2.20 9.86 5.23
C ARG A 111 1.11 9.88 4.16
N LEU A 112 0.44 8.76 3.96
CA LEU A 112 -0.63 8.63 2.98
C LEU A 112 -1.85 9.50 3.34
N PHE A 113 -2.18 9.57 4.63
CA PHE A 113 -3.24 10.43 5.15
C PHE A 113 -2.94 11.91 4.88
N LYS A 114 -1.74 12.39 5.26
CA LYS A 114 -1.32 13.78 5.02
C LYS A 114 -1.36 14.11 3.53
N ALA A 115 -0.89 13.20 2.68
CA ALA A 115 -0.95 13.37 1.23
C ALA A 115 -2.38 13.48 0.68
N GLU A 116 -3.35 12.70 1.18
CA GLU A 116 -4.75 12.82 0.76
C GLU A 116 -5.34 14.18 1.15
N VAL A 117 -5.07 14.66 2.37
CA VAL A 117 -5.49 15.99 2.83
C VAL A 117 -4.89 17.08 1.95
N GLU A 118 -3.59 17.02 1.67
CA GLU A 118 -2.87 17.99 0.82
C GLU A 118 -3.38 18.01 -0.62
N ASN A 119 -3.84 16.86 -1.14
CA ASN A 119 -4.48 16.76 -2.45
C ASN A 119 -5.96 17.19 -2.45
N GLY A 120 -6.46 17.76 -1.34
CA GLY A 120 -7.84 18.22 -1.21
C GLY A 120 -8.86 17.08 -1.16
N ILE A 121 -8.43 15.84 -0.88
CA ILE A 121 -9.34 14.71 -0.72
C ILE A 121 -10.05 14.84 0.62
N ARG A 122 -11.38 14.83 0.58
CA ARG A 122 -12.21 14.92 1.78
C ARG A 122 -12.01 13.69 2.67
N ILE A 123 -11.47 13.93 3.86
CA ILE A 123 -11.41 12.95 4.94
C ILE A 123 -12.78 12.83 5.60
N ASN A 124 -13.27 11.60 5.76
CA ASN A 124 -14.49 11.29 6.51
C ASN A 124 -14.06 10.66 7.83
N THR A 125 -14.24 11.38 8.93
CA THR A 125 -13.94 10.88 10.27
C THR A 125 -15.07 9.98 10.74
N VAL A 126 -14.74 8.73 11.10
CA VAL A 126 -15.71 7.72 11.56
C VAL A 126 -15.88 7.79 13.07
N SER A 127 -14.82 8.19 13.78
CA SER A 127 -14.83 8.48 15.21
C SER A 127 -13.77 9.55 15.49
N ALA A 128 -14.24 10.77 15.79
CA ALA A 128 -13.41 11.93 16.12
C ALA A 128 -13.49 12.29 17.62
N PHE A 129 -14.05 11.42 18.46
CA PHE A 129 -14.23 11.72 19.88
C PHE A 129 -12.90 12.14 20.52
N LYS A 130 -12.88 13.35 21.08
CA LYS A 130 -11.75 13.89 21.84
C LYS A 130 -11.46 12.93 22.99
N GLY A 131 -10.27 12.31 23.00
CA GLY A 131 -9.86 11.29 23.98
C GLY A 131 -9.71 9.86 23.44
N SER A 132 -10.07 9.58 22.17
CA SER A 132 -9.73 8.28 21.57
C SER A 132 -8.23 8.15 21.34
N LYS A 133 -7.63 6.98 21.62
CA LYS A 133 -6.21 6.73 21.34
C LYS A 133 -5.89 6.80 19.84
N TYR A 134 -6.87 6.49 19.00
CA TYR A 134 -6.72 6.47 17.54
C TYR A 134 -7.76 7.35 16.87
N LEU A 135 -7.35 8.02 15.80
CA LEU A 135 -8.25 8.58 14.80
C LEU A 135 -8.64 7.47 13.82
N LYS A 136 -9.94 7.20 13.71
CA LYS A 136 -10.49 6.37 12.64
C LYS A 136 -11.08 7.26 11.56
N ALA A 137 -10.52 7.20 10.36
CA ALA A 137 -10.94 8.01 9.24
C ALA A 137 -10.96 7.19 7.95
N MET A 138 -11.65 7.69 6.93
CA MET A 138 -11.62 7.09 5.61
C MET A 138 -11.74 8.14 4.50
N THR A 139 -11.12 7.87 3.37
CA THR A 139 -11.36 8.60 2.12
C THR A 139 -12.21 7.75 1.18
N ASN A 140 -13.16 8.39 0.51
CA ASN A 140 -14.05 7.76 -0.44
C ASN A 140 -13.59 8.08 -1.86
N HIS A 141 -13.45 7.04 -2.68
CA HIS A 141 -13.07 7.14 -4.09
C HIS A 141 -14.07 6.40 -4.97
N LYS A 142 -14.02 6.64 -6.28
CA LYS A 142 -14.93 6.02 -7.27
C LYS A 142 -14.91 4.49 -7.18
N LYS A 143 -13.73 3.90 -7.08
CA LYS A 143 -13.52 2.44 -7.05
C LYS A 143 -13.19 1.88 -5.68
N GLY A 144 -13.38 2.63 -4.60
CA GLY A 144 -13.05 2.11 -3.28
C GLY A 144 -12.94 3.12 -2.17
N GLN A 145 -12.27 2.70 -1.10
CA GLN A 145 -11.99 3.51 0.08
C GLN A 145 -10.60 3.22 0.61
N ILE A 146 -9.98 4.23 1.24
CA ILE A 146 -8.79 4.03 2.06
C ILE A 146 -9.19 4.29 3.50
N HIS A 147 -8.89 3.35 4.38
CA HIS A 147 -9.19 3.39 5.80
C HIS A 147 -7.91 3.67 6.60
N TYR A 148 -8.02 4.60 7.54
CA TYR A 148 -6.95 5.06 8.39
C TYR A 148 -7.28 4.75 9.85
N ASN A 149 -6.31 4.18 10.55
CA ASN A 149 -6.33 4.00 12.00
C ASN A 149 -5.01 4.53 12.56
N LEU A 150 -4.98 5.83 12.84
CA LEU A 150 -3.76 6.57 13.16
C LEU A 150 -3.71 6.87 14.66
N GLU A 151 -2.62 6.49 15.31
CA GLU A 151 -2.40 6.81 16.72
C GLU A 151 -2.29 8.32 16.89
N ARG A 152 -3.02 8.86 17.86
CA ARG A 152 -2.98 10.29 18.16
C ARG A 152 -1.75 10.58 19.02
N ASN A 153 -0.96 11.53 18.58
CA ASN A 153 0.15 12.13 19.33
C ASN A 153 0.10 13.65 19.15
N GLU A 154 0.89 14.40 19.91
CA GLU A 154 0.84 15.87 19.90
C GLU A 154 1.08 16.47 18.51
N GLU A 155 2.02 15.91 17.74
CA GLU A 155 2.29 16.35 16.37
C GLU A 155 1.08 16.13 15.45
N PHE A 156 0.49 14.94 15.49
CA PHE A 156 -0.64 14.59 14.63
C PHE A 156 -1.91 15.37 15.04
N GLU A 157 -2.13 15.60 16.33
CA GLU A 157 -3.20 16.46 16.82
C GLU A 157 -3.06 17.89 16.32
N GLY A 158 -1.86 18.46 16.41
CA GLY A 158 -1.55 19.78 15.86
C GLY A 158 -1.86 19.86 14.37
N TYR A 159 -1.47 18.84 13.60
CA TYR A 159 -1.78 18.75 12.17
C TYR A 159 -3.29 18.71 11.89
N LEU A 160 -4.05 17.91 12.65
CA LEU A 160 -5.51 17.82 12.47
C LEU A 160 -6.20 19.15 12.74
N LEU A 161 -5.78 19.89 13.78
CA LEU A 161 -6.29 21.23 14.10
C LEU A 161 -5.93 22.25 13.00
N GLU A 162 -4.66 22.26 12.56
CA GLU A 162 -4.19 23.17 11.49
C GLU A 162 -5.02 22.98 10.19
N LYS A 163 -5.40 21.74 9.89
CA LYS A 163 -6.19 21.39 8.70
C LYS A 163 -7.71 21.43 8.93
N ASN A 164 -8.18 21.86 10.10
CA ASN A 164 -9.60 21.89 10.50
C ASN A 164 -10.31 20.54 10.30
N LEU A 165 -9.64 19.44 10.66
CA LEU A 165 -10.16 18.07 10.53
C LEU A 165 -10.82 17.55 11.82
N ILE A 166 -10.63 18.26 12.94
CA ILE A 166 -11.24 18.03 14.25
C ILE A 166 -11.55 19.37 14.94
#